data_AF-A0A1G7ZP17-F1
#
_entry.id   AF-A0A1G7ZP17-F1
#
_cell.length_a   1.000
_cell.length_b   1.000
_cell.length_c   1.000
_cell.angle_alpha   90.00
_cell.angle_beta   90.00
_cell.angle_gamma   90.00
#
_symmetry.space_group_name_H-M   'P 1'
#
loop_
_entity.id
_entity.type
_entity.pdbx_description
1 polymer ?
#
loop_
_entity_poly.entity_id
_entity_poly.type
_entity_poly.pdbx_seq_one_letter_code
_entity_poly.pdbx_strand_id
1 'polypeptide(L)'
;MLTKYFYFSLLSCLILFSCISDDDTLIDLNGSLLIEKENSLTAQEKIRELLILTEGDYAQLACIFNCSPSSLKRLYESETFATPEAEKEINGHYNYFITNKNSLDDFKADCATYKWYHHVNIFMSNWWFWVIIIIICVLIAESTEGLWVVIIFLSIIIYIVALLFCVFNGEPNFAENTDNYINVMDTLWETKI
;
A
#
# COMPACT_ATOMS: atom_id res chain seq x y z
N MET A 1 41.69 4.47 -21.82
CA MET A 1 40.74 5.25 -22.65
C MET A 1 39.27 5.12 -22.22
N LEU A 2 38.90 4.15 -21.37
CA LEU A 2 37.50 3.93 -20.92
C LEU A 2 37.00 4.89 -19.83
N THR A 3 37.89 5.53 -19.06
CA THR A 3 37.51 6.42 -17.96
C THR A 3 36.92 7.78 -18.38
N LYS A 4 37.11 8.21 -19.64
CA LYS A 4 36.59 9.49 -20.13
C LYS A 4 35.14 9.44 -20.61
N TYR A 5 34.65 8.27 -21.02
CA TYR A 5 33.26 8.10 -21.48
C TYR A 5 32.26 7.96 -20.31
N PHE A 6 32.74 7.55 -19.14
CA PHE A 6 31.91 7.39 -17.95
C PHE A 6 31.42 8.73 -17.38
N TYR A 7 32.24 9.79 -17.48
CA TYR A 7 31.88 11.13 -17.00
C TYR A 7 30.87 11.85 -17.91
N PHE A 8 30.90 11.59 -19.22
CA PHE A 8 30.01 12.27 -20.18
C PHE A 8 28.57 11.71 -20.14
N SER A 9 28.40 10.43 -19.78
CA SER A 9 27.08 9.81 -19.59
C SER A 9 26.38 10.29 -18.31
N LEU A 10 27.14 10.70 -17.29
CA LEU A 10 26.59 11.06 -15.97
C LEU A 10 26.07 12.51 -15.92
N LEU A 11 26.61 13.38 -16.79
CA LEU A 11 26.20 14.78 -16.89
C LEU A 11 24.88 14.98 -17.69
N SER A 12 24.52 14.03 -18.55
CA SER A 12 23.32 14.12 -19.40
C SER A 12 22.02 13.78 -18.66
N CYS A 13 22.07 13.11 -17.51
CA CYS A 13 20.88 12.70 -16.76
C CYS A 13 20.34 13.78 -15.81
N LEU A 14 21.09 14.85 -15.55
CA LEU A 14 20.71 15.89 -14.59
C LEU A 14 19.79 16.98 -15.17
N ILE A 15 19.46 16.93 -16.46
CA ILE A 15 18.71 18.01 -17.16
C ILE A 15 17.21 17.68 -17.32
N LEU A 16 16.73 16.49 -16.92
CA LEU A 16 15.34 16.07 -17.13
C LEU A 16 14.41 16.19 -15.91
N PHE A 17 14.89 16.69 -14.77
CA PHE A 17 14.02 16.98 -13.62
C PHE A 17 13.63 18.46 -13.61
N SER A 18 12.67 18.82 -14.45
CA SER A 18 11.89 20.04 -14.28
C SER A 18 10.42 19.71 -14.54
N CYS A 19 9.60 19.78 -13.49
CA CYS A 19 8.22 20.27 -13.53
C CYS A 19 7.74 20.46 -12.09
N ILE A 20 7.70 21.72 -11.65
CA ILE A 20 6.84 22.17 -10.55
C ILE A 20 5.49 22.46 -11.20
N SER A 21 4.42 21.84 -10.70
CA SER A 21 3.05 22.07 -11.14
C SER A 21 2.28 22.81 -10.05
N ASP A 22 1.84 24.03 -10.36
CA ASP A 22 1.05 24.95 -9.52
C ASP A 22 -0.41 24.50 -9.35
N ASP A 23 -0.67 23.28 -8.88
CA ASP A 23 -2.03 22.71 -8.73
C ASP A 23 -2.60 22.81 -7.29
N ASP A 24 -1.77 23.20 -6.31
CA ASP A 24 -2.09 23.06 -4.88
C ASP A 24 -3.22 23.97 -4.38
N THR A 25 -3.50 25.10 -5.04
CA THR A 25 -4.45 26.10 -4.52
C THR A 25 -5.92 25.88 -4.92
N LEU A 26 -6.18 25.16 -6.02
CA LEU A 26 -7.54 24.81 -6.45
C LEU A 26 -8.05 23.52 -5.79
N ILE A 27 -7.13 22.66 -5.33
CA ILE A 27 -7.43 21.41 -4.63
C ILE A 27 -8.00 21.71 -3.23
N ASP A 28 -7.43 22.70 -2.54
CA ASP A 28 -7.75 23.02 -1.13
C ASP A 28 -9.19 23.56 -0.95
N LEU A 29 -9.68 24.36 -1.91
CA LEU A 29 -11.04 24.92 -1.91
C LEU A 29 -12.12 23.87 -2.22
N ASN A 30 -11.85 22.91 -3.11
CA ASN A 30 -12.79 21.81 -3.36
C ASN A 30 -12.77 20.78 -2.22
N GLY A 31 -11.61 20.54 -1.60
CA GLY A 31 -11.49 19.68 -0.42
C GLY A 31 -12.36 20.18 0.73
N SER A 32 -12.31 21.48 1.06
CA SER A 32 -13.09 22.04 2.17
C SER A 32 -14.62 21.96 1.98
N LEU A 33 -15.14 22.15 0.76
CA LEU A 33 -16.58 22.03 0.47
C LEU A 33 -17.08 20.58 0.42
N LEU A 34 -16.23 19.63 0.03
CA LEU A 34 -16.54 18.19 0.10
C LEU A 34 -16.61 17.72 1.56
N ILE A 35 -15.64 18.13 2.38
CA ILE A 35 -15.59 17.79 3.82
C ILE A 35 -16.85 18.25 4.56
N GLU A 36 -17.39 19.44 4.27
CA GLU A 36 -18.58 19.96 4.96
C GLU A 36 -19.85 19.16 4.61
N LYS A 37 -20.00 18.74 3.36
CA LYS A 37 -21.11 17.88 2.91
C LYS A 37 -20.96 16.46 3.46
N GLU A 38 -19.74 15.94 3.55
CA GLU A 38 -19.45 14.57 3.97
C GLU A 38 -19.43 14.37 5.49
N ASN A 39 -19.19 15.43 6.27
CA ASN A 39 -19.39 15.39 7.72
C ASN A 39 -20.86 15.16 8.13
N SER A 40 -21.81 15.26 7.18
CA SER A 40 -23.22 14.93 7.40
C SER A 40 -23.56 13.45 7.17
N LEU A 41 -22.65 12.68 6.55
CA LEU A 41 -22.85 11.25 6.32
C LEU A 41 -22.70 10.47 7.62
N THR A 42 -23.57 9.48 7.80
CA THR A 42 -23.47 8.53 8.90
C THR A 42 -22.26 7.62 8.74
N ALA A 43 -21.74 7.08 9.85
CA ALA A 43 -20.63 6.11 9.83
C ALA A 43 -20.91 4.92 8.87
N GLN A 44 -22.18 4.49 8.79
CA GLN A 44 -22.63 3.41 7.90
C GLN A 44 -22.48 3.76 6.41
N GLU A 45 -22.85 4.99 6.04
CA GLU A 45 -22.71 5.46 4.66
C GLU A 45 -21.24 5.59 4.26
N LYS A 46 -20.39 6.08 5.17
CA LYS A 46 -18.94 6.17 4.96
C LYS A 46 -18.32 4.78 4.78
N ILE A 47 -18.68 3.82 5.63
CA ILE A 47 -18.23 2.42 5.49
C ILE A 47 -18.68 1.85 4.14
N ARG A 48 -19.92 2.11 3.71
CA ARG A 48 -20.43 1.62 2.41
C ARG A 48 -19.60 2.16 1.24
N GLU A 49 -19.31 3.45 1.22
CA GLU A 49 -18.52 4.05 0.15
C GLU A 49 -17.09 3.50 0.11
N LEU A 50 -16.45 3.35 1.28
CA LEU A 50 -15.12 2.74 1.38
C LEU A 50 -15.12 1.27 0.97
N LEU A 51 -16.18 0.51 1.26
CA LEU A 51 -16.32 -0.87 0.79
C LEU A 51 -16.45 -0.97 -0.73
N ILE A 52 -17.15 -0.03 -1.38
CA ILE A 52 -17.21 -0.01 -2.85
C ILE A 52 -15.81 0.17 -3.44
N LEU A 53 -14.97 0.96 -2.78
CA LEU A 53 -13.60 1.25 -3.21
C LEU A 53 -12.65 0.07 -2.98
N THR A 54 -12.84 -0.70 -1.90
CA THR A 54 -12.08 -1.94 -1.63
C THR A 54 -12.68 -3.17 -2.33
N GLU A 55 -13.50 -2.98 -3.36
CA GLU A 55 -14.16 -4.05 -4.12
C GLU A 55 -15.00 -5.01 -3.26
N GLY A 56 -15.49 -4.54 -2.12
CA GLY A 56 -16.27 -5.31 -1.15
C GLY A 56 -15.44 -6.17 -0.20
N ASP A 57 -14.11 -5.97 -0.15
CA ASP A 57 -13.24 -6.68 0.79
C ASP A 57 -13.32 -6.09 2.21
N TYR A 58 -14.18 -6.70 3.02
CA TYR A 58 -14.32 -6.37 4.44
C TYR A 58 -13.04 -6.61 5.24
N ALA A 59 -12.22 -7.59 4.87
CA ALA A 59 -11.03 -7.94 5.63
C ALA A 59 -9.88 -6.94 5.35
N GLN A 60 -9.76 -6.46 4.11
CA GLN A 60 -8.89 -5.34 3.78
C GLN A 60 -9.31 -4.06 4.49
N LEU A 61 -10.60 -3.70 4.44
CA LEU A 61 -11.09 -2.48 5.09
C LEU A 61 -10.98 -2.57 6.62
N ALA A 62 -11.24 -3.75 7.20
CA ALA A 62 -11.03 -4.01 8.62
C ALA A 62 -9.54 -3.91 9.00
N CYS A 63 -8.62 -4.31 8.11
CA CYS A 63 -7.19 -4.11 8.35
C CYS A 63 -6.79 -2.62 8.36
N ILE A 64 -7.38 -1.82 7.47
CA ILE A 64 -7.15 -0.36 7.44
C ILE A 64 -7.64 0.29 8.74
N PHE A 65 -8.84 -0.09 9.18
CA PHE A 65 -9.44 0.37 10.43
C PHE A 65 -8.90 -0.33 11.68
N ASN A 66 -7.94 -1.25 11.55
CA ASN A 66 -7.43 -2.06 12.66
C ASN A 66 -8.55 -2.66 13.55
N CYS A 67 -9.62 -3.12 12.92
CA CYS A 67 -10.80 -3.69 13.56
C CYS A 67 -11.07 -5.11 13.06
N SER A 68 -12.07 -5.78 13.65
CA SER A 68 -12.45 -7.11 13.18
C SER A 68 -13.38 -7.02 11.95
N PRO A 69 -13.26 -7.92 10.95
CA PRO A 69 -14.16 -7.95 9.80
C PRO A 69 -15.64 -8.10 10.20
N SER A 70 -15.94 -8.91 11.22
CA SER A 70 -17.30 -9.06 11.75
C SER A 70 -17.81 -7.79 12.43
N SER A 71 -16.98 -7.06 13.17
CA SER A 71 -17.38 -5.77 13.76
C SER A 71 -17.79 -4.79 12.66
N LEU A 72 -16.96 -4.67 11.63
CA LEU A 72 -17.24 -3.80 10.49
C LEU A 72 -18.51 -4.21 9.75
N LYS A 73 -18.73 -5.52 9.59
CA LYS A 73 -19.93 -6.06 8.98
C LYS A 73 -21.20 -5.74 9.79
N ARG A 74 -21.18 -5.90 11.11
CA ARG A 74 -22.31 -5.57 11.98
C ARG A 74 -22.63 -4.08 11.99
N LEU A 75 -21.60 -3.24 11.97
CA LEU A 75 -21.75 -1.79 11.81
C LEU A 75 -22.40 -1.45 10.46
N TYR A 76 -21.94 -2.08 9.37
CA TYR A 76 -22.52 -1.93 8.03
C TYR A 76 -23.98 -2.40 7.95
N GLU A 77 -24.30 -3.54 8.58
CA GLU A 77 -25.65 -4.12 8.62
C GLU A 77 -26.58 -3.41 9.62
N SER A 78 -26.08 -2.39 10.33
CA SER A 78 -26.81 -1.65 11.37
C SER A 78 -27.28 -2.53 12.55
N GLU A 79 -26.57 -3.63 12.81
CA GLU A 79 -26.80 -4.48 13.99
C GLU A 79 -26.23 -3.85 15.27
N THR A 80 -25.22 -2.98 15.12
CA THR A 80 -24.53 -2.26 16.18
C THR A 80 -24.33 -0.79 15.81
N PHE A 81 -24.10 0.08 16.81
CA PHE A 81 -23.74 1.48 16.59
C PHE A 81 -22.24 1.69 16.80
N ALA A 82 -21.62 2.55 16.00
CA ALA A 82 -20.22 2.93 16.19
C ALA A 82 -20.04 3.65 17.53
N THR A 83 -18.97 3.32 18.26
CA THR A 83 -18.52 4.15 19.39
C THR A 83 -18.08 5.53 18.88
N PRO A 84 -18.07 6.56 19.75
CA PRO A 84 -17.51 7.87 19.37
C PRO A 84 -16.06 7.80 18.89
N GLU A 85 -15.27 6.88 19.45
CA GLU A 85 -13.90 6.60 19.04
C GLU A 85 -13.84 6.01 17.63
N ALA A 86 -14.67 4.99 17.34
CA ALA A 86 -14.74 4.37 16.01
C ALA A 86 -15.26 5.36 14.96
N GLU A 87 -16.25 6.17 15.29
CA GLU A 87 -16.77 7.21 14.38
C GLU A 87 -15.68 8.22 14.03
N LYS A 88 -14.84 8.61 15.00
CA LYS A 88 -13.69 9.49 14.75
C LYS A 88 -12.66 8.84 13.82
N GLU A 89 -12.38 7.56 13.99
CA GLU A 89 -11.43 6.81 13.14
C GLU A 89 -11.97 6.65 11.72
N ILE A 90 -13.23 6.23 11.57
CA ILE A 90 -13.93 6.14 10.27
C ILE A 90 -13.89 7.50 9.56
N ASN A 91 -14.22 8.59 10.26
CA ASN A 91 -14.18 9.93 9.71
C ASN A 91 -12.77 10.33 9.29
N GLY A 92 -11.75 9.96 10.07
CA GLY A 92 -10.34 10.23 9.76
C GLY A 92 -9.90 9.60 8.44
N HIS A 93 -10.09 8.29 8.30
CA HIS A 93 -9.69 7.58 7.07
C HIS A 93 -10.56 7.94 5.87
N TYR A 94 -11.87 8.15 6.08
CA TYR A 94 -12.77 8.60 5.02
C TYR A 94 -12.34 9.98 4.50
N ASN A 95 -12.12 10.94 5.39
CA ASN A 95 -11.68 12.28 5.00
C ASN A 95 -10.31 12.22 4.31
N TYR A 96 -9.35 11.46 4.86
CA TYR A 96 -8.03 11.28 4.25
C TYR A 96 -8.14 10.77 2.81
N PHE A 97 -9.01 9.79 2.57
CA PHE A 97 -9.24 9.24 1.24
C PHE A 97 -9.81 10.30 0.27
N ILE A 98 -10.85 11.02 0.67
CA ILE A 98 -11.50 12.01 -0.18
C ILE A 98 -10.59 13.23 -0.44
N THR A 99 -9.89 13.72 0.58
CA THR A 99 -9.06 14.93 0.45
C THR A 99 -7.80 14.70 -0.36
N ASN A 100 -7.14 13.56 -0.15
CA ASN A 100 -5.80 13.39 -0.71
C ASN A 100 -5.82 12.98 -2.18
N LYS A 101 -6.97 12.59 -2.77
CA LYS A 101 -7.03 11.98 -4.12
C LYS A 101 -5.92 10.91 -4.32
N ASN A 102 -5.48 10.29 -3.24
CA ASN A 102 -4.36 9.36 -3.28
C ASN A 102 -4.79 8.12 -4.07
N SER A 103 -3.81 7.41 -4.62
CA SER A 103 -4.11 6.18 -5.34
C SER A 103 -4.78 5.18 -4.39
N LEU A 104 -5.66 4.32 -4.91
CA LEU A 104 -6.29 3.26 -4.12
C LEU A 104 -5.23 2.41 -3.38
N ASP A 105 -4.05 2.27 -3.96
CA ASP A 105 -2.91 1.56 -3.36
C ASP A 105 -2.37 2.24 -2.10
N ASP A 106 -2.35 3.57 -2.04
CA ASP A 106 -1.92 4.30 -0.85
C ASP A 106 -2.92 4.14 0.29
N PHE A 107 -4.22 4.11 -0.03
CA PHE A 107 -5.28 3.83 0.96
C PHE A 107 -5.19 2.39 1.47
N LYS A 108 -5.02 1.41 0.57
CA LYS A 108 -4.76 0.02 0.96
C LYS A 108 -3.51 -0.10 1.83
N ALA A 109 -2.48 0.71 1.59
CA ALA A 109 -1.22 0.73 2.35
C ALA A 109 -1.31 1.28 3.78
N ASP A 110 -2.46 1.79 4.22
CA ASP A 110 -2.67 2.07 5.66
C ASP A 110 -2.75 0.77 6.47
N CYS A 111 -3.22 -0.32 5.86
CA CYS A 111 -3.13 -1.66 6.45
C CYS A 111 -1.65 -2.08 6.56
N ALA A 112 -1.19 -2.43 7.77
CA ALA A 112 0.21 -2.80 8.01
C ALA A 112 0.73 -3.93 7.09
N THR A 113 -0.11 -4.93 6.81
CA THR A 113 0.21 -6.06 5.92
C THR A 113 0.39 -5.60 4.48
N TYR A 114 -0.48 -4.71 3.98
CA TYR A 114 -0.37 -4.14 2.63
C TYR A 114 0.77 -3.13 2.55
N LYS A 115 1.04 -2.37 3.62
CA LYS A 115 2.13 -1.39 3.67
C LYS A 115 3.48 -1.99 3.35
N TRP A 116 3.78 -3.13 3.97
CA TRP A 116 5.05 -3.81 3.75
C TRP A 116 5.12 -4.41 2.33
N TYR A 117 4.03 -5.03 1.87
CA TYR A 117 3.90 -5.51 0.50
C TYR A 117 4.14 -4.39 -0.52
N HIS A 118 3.44 -3.27 -0.38
CA HIS A 118 3.54 -2.11 -1.26
C HIS A 118 4.96 -1.52 -1.26
N HIS A 119 5.58 -1.42 -0.08
CA HIS A 119 6.96 -0.93 0.03
C HIS A 119 7.97 -1.84 -0.68
N VAL A 120 7.86 -3.16 -0.49
CA VAL A 120 8.72 -4.15 -1.15
C VAL A 120 8.50 -4.15 -2.66
N ASN A 121 7.24 -4.09 -3.10
CA ASN A 121 6.90 -4.06 -4.52
C ASN A 121 7.45 -2.80 -5.20
N ILE A 122 7.28 -1.61 -4.60
CA ILE A 122 7.87 -0.37 -5.11
C ILE A 122 9.40 -0.49 -5.18
N PHE A 123 10.02 -1.03 -4.13
CA PHE A 123 11.47 -1.21 -4.10
C PHE A 123 11.97 -2.12 -5.22
N MET A 124 11.29 -3.24 -5.47
CA MET A 124 11.63 -4.19 -6.55
C MET A 124 11.27 -3.68 -7.95
N SER A 125 10.25 -2.82 -8.07
CA SER A 125 9.84 -2.22 -9.35
C SER A 125 10.88 -1.21 -9.89
N ASN A 126 11.72 -0.67 -9.03
CA ASN A 126 12.75 0.28 -9.42
C ASN A 126 13.84 -0.37 -10.30
N TRP A 127 14.11 0.22 -11.46
CA TRP A 127 15.15 -0.27 -12.39
C TRP A 127 16.56 -0.35 -11.78
N TRP A 128 16.89 0.56 -10.85
CA TRP A 128 18.21 0.63 -10.22
C TRP A 128 18.46 -0.55 -9.26
N PHE A 129 17.41 -1.11 -8.66
CA PHE A 129 17.52 -2.32 -7.81
C PHE A 129 18.11 -3.48 -8.63
N TRP A 130 17.61 -3.69 -9.85
CA TRP A 130 18.10 -4.71 -10.77
C TRP A 130 19.52 -4.44 -11.26
N VAL A 131 19.88 -3.17 -11.50
CA VAL A 131 21.24 -2.78 -11.88
C VAL A 131 22.25 -3.11 -10.78
N ILE A 132 21.91 -2.85 -9.51
CA ILE A 132 22.78 -3.21 -8.37
C ILE A 132 22.97 -4.72 -8.29
N ILE A 133 21.91 -5.51 -8.45
CA ILE A 133 22.00 -6.98 -8.46
C ILE A 133 22.95 -7.47 -9.56
N ILE A 134 22.84 -6.92 -10.76
CA ILE A 134 23.71 -7.28 -11.89
C ILE A 134 25.17 -6.93 -11.57
N ILE A 135 25.44 -5.75 -11.00
CA ILE A 135 26.79 -5.33 -10.61
C ILE A 135 27.38 -6.29 -9.58
N ILE A 136 26.62 -6.67 -8.56
CA ILE A 136 27.05 -7.65 -7.56
C ILE A 136 27.39 -9.00 -8.21
N CYS A 137 26.58 -9.45 -9.17
CA CYS A 137 26.86 -10.68 -9.91
C CYS A 137 28.18 -10.62 -10.69
N VAL A 138 28.48 -9.47 -11.32
CA VAL A 138 29.73 -9.26 -12.07
C VAL A 138 30.94 -9.27 -11.14
N LEU A 139 30.84 -8.64 -9.95
CA LEU A 139 31.93 -8.62 -8.96
C LEU A 139 32.24 -10.03 -8.43
N ILE A 140 31.21 -10.85 -8.18
CA ILE A 140 31.38 -12.24 -7.73
C ILE A 140 31.99 -13.10 -8.84
N ALA A 141 31.61 -12.85 -10.10
CA ALA A 141 32.16 -13.54 -11.25
C ALA A 141 33.65 -13.26 -11.48
N GLU A 142 34.11 -12.03 -11.22
CA GLU A 142 35.53 -11.67 -11.31
C GLU A 142 36.37 -12.29 -10.18
N SER A 143 35.78 -12.45 -9.00
CA SER A 143 36.45 -13.02 -7.82
C SER A 143 36.60 -14.54 -7.84
N THR A 144 35.94 -15.25 -8.76
CA THR A 144 35.91 -16.72 -8.77
C THR A 144 36.45 -17.27 -10.09
N GLU A 145 37.46 -18.15 -10.03
CA GLU A 145 38.07 -18.78 -11.23
C GLU A 145 37.14 -19.77 -11.97
N GLY A 146 35.87 -19.88 -11.57
CA GLY A 146 34.94 -20.89 -12.03
C GLY A 146 33.60 -20.33 -12.49
N LEU A 147 33.36 -20.37 -13.81
CA LEU A 147 32.09 -20.01 -14.45
C LEU A 147 30.88 -20.77 -13.85
N TRP A 148 31.11 -21.96 -13.30
CA TRP A 148 30.09 -22.75 -12.59
C TRP A 148 29.57 -22.10 -11.30
N VAL A 149 30.41 -21.39 -10.56
CA VAL A 149 30.01 -20.69 -9.32
C VAL A 149 29.07 -19.54 -9.65
N VAL A 150 29.33 -18.84 -10.75
CA VAL A 150 28.48 -17.75 -11.27
C VAL A 150 27.13 -18.28 -11.72
N ILE A 151 27.09 -19.41 -12.45
CA ILE A 151 25.84 -20.04 -12.87
C ILE A 151 24.99 -20.46 -11.66
N ILE A 152 25.60 -21.09 -10.65
CA ILE A 152 24.89 -21.49 -9.42
C ILE A 152 24.35 -20.25 -8.71
N PHE A 153 25.15 -19.18 -8.58
CA PHE A 153 24.73 -17.96 -7.91
C PHE A 153 23.59 -17.24 -8.66
N LEU A 154 23.67 -17.14 -9.99
CA LEU A 154 22.58 -16.60 -10.82
C LEU A 154 21.32 -17.44 -10.72
N SER A 155 21.44 -18.77 -10.69
CA SER A 155 20.28 -19.66 -10.54
C SER A 155 19.61 -19.48 -9.17
N ILE A 156 20.39 -19.25 -8.11
CA ILE A 156 19.88 -18.93 -6.77
C ILE A 156 19.22 -17.56 -6.76
N ILE A 157 19.81 -16.54 -7.38
CA ILE A 157 19.19 -15.21 -7.49
C ILE A 157 17.89 -15.28 -8.28
N ILE A 158 17.87 -15.94 -9.43
CA ILE A 158 16.65 -16.11 -10.24
C ILE A 158 15.60 -16.88 -9.45
N TYR A 159 15.99 -17.93 -8.72
CA TYR A 159 15.08 -18.67 -7.87
C TYR A 159 14.53 -17.82 -6.72
N ILE A 160 15.38 -17.03 -6.06
CA ILE A 160 14.97 -16.10 -5.01
C ILE A 160 14.05 -15.05 -5.60
N VAL A 161 14.38 -14.43 -6.73
CA VAL A 161 13.53 -13.43 -7.41
C VAL A 161 12.20 -14.05 -7.81
N ALA A 162 12.20 -15.25 -8.39
CA ALA A 162 10.98 -15.97 -8.75
C ALA A 162 10.15 -16.33 -7.51
N LEU A 163 10.80 -16.70 -6.40
CA LEU A 163 10.14 -16.96 -5.13
C LEU A 163 9.57 -15.67 -4.52
N LEU A 164 10.31 -14.57 -4.55
CA LEU A 164 9.85 -13.25 -4.13
C LEU A 164 8.68 -12.79 -5.01
N PHE A 165 8.73 -13.00 -6.32
CA PHE A 165 7.59 -12.75 -7.22
C PHE A 165 6.41 -13.68 -6.89
N CYS A 166 6.61 -14.98 -6.73
CA CYS A 166 5.51 -15.89 -6.38
C CYS A 166 4.89 -15.59 -5.02
N VAL A 167 5.68 -15.13 -4.04
CA VAL A 167 5.22 -14.78 -2.70
C VAL A 167 4.63 -13.36 -2.64
N PHE A 168 5.11 -12.42 -3.46
CA PHE A 168 4.76 -11.00 -3.40
C PHE A 168 4.15 -10.42 -4.67
N ASN A 169 3.75 -11.22 -5.65
CA ASN A 169 2.95 -10.77 -6.80
C ASN A 169 1.46 -11.14 -6.62
N GLY A 170 1.11 -11.80 -5.51
CA GLY A 170 -0.26 -11.87 -5.02
C GLY A 170 -0.49 -10.72 -4.04
N GLU A 171 -1.54 -9.92 -4.25
CA GLU A 171 -2.04 -9.05 -3.18
C GLU A 171 -2.22 -9.89 -1.90
N PRO A 172 -1.90 -9.35 -0.72
CA PRO A 172 -2.06 -10.09 0.54
C PRO A 172 -3.50 -10.60 0.65
N ASN A 173 -3.65 -11.91 0.83
CA ASN A 173 -4.96 -12.52 0.97
C ASN A 173 -5.51 -12.25 2.38
N PHE A 174 -6.41 -11.28 2.50
CA PHE A 174 -7.05 -10.93 3.77
C PHE A 174 -8.10 -11.95 4.21
N ALA A 175 -8.54 -12.85 3.32
CA ALA A 175 -9.60 -13.82 3.62
C ALA A 175 -9.16 -14.94 4.59
N GLU A 176 -7.86 -15.14 4.79
CA GLU A 176 -7.34 -16.16 5.72
C GLU A 176 -7.20 -15.68 7.17
N ASN A 177 -7.41 -14.38 7.45
CA ASN A 177 -7.38 -13.91 8.82
C ASN A 177 -8.60 -14.44 9.60
N THR A 178 -8.35 -15.30 10.58
CA THR A 178 -9.38 -15.83 11.47
C THR A 178 -9.98 -14.69 12.29
N ASP A 179 -11.25 -14.43 12.05
CA ASP A 179 -12.02 -13.45 12.80
C ASP A 179 -12.43 -14.03 14.17
N ASN A 180 -11.72 -13.61 15.21
CA ASN A 180 -11.98 -14.05 16.58
C ASN A 180 -13.23 -13.41 17.21
N TYR A 181 -13.86 -12.44 16.54
CA TYR A 181 -14.96 -11.61 17.05
C TYR A 181 -16.30 -11.92 16.38
N ILE A 182 -16.39 -13.01 15.61
CA ILE A 182 -17.64 -13.47 14.98
C ILE A 182 -18.78 -13.58 16.00
N ASN A 183 -18.48 -14.06 17.21
CA ASN A 183 -19.47 -14.29 18.28
C ASN A 183 -19.32 -13.33 19.46
N VAL A 184 -18.39 -12.37 19.41
CA VAL A 184 -18.08 -11.48 20.53
C VAL A 184 -18.02 -10.04 20.04
N MET A 185 -18.78 -9.16 20.69
CA MET A 185 -18.83 -7.75 20.38
C MET A 185 -17.49 -7.07 20.66
N ASP A 186 -17.05 -6.20 19.75
CA ASP A 186 -15.86 -5.38 19.96
C ASP A 186 -16.26 -4.08 20.66
N THR A 187 -15.98 -3.99 21.95
CA THR A 187 -16.38 -2.83 22.77
C THR A 187 -15.66 -1.53 22.41
N LEU A 188 -14.56 -1.61 21.64
CA LEU A 188 -13.87 -0.42 21.15
C LEU A 188 -14.56 0.14 19.91
N TRP A 189 -15.17 -0.72 19.10
CA TRP A 189 -15.78 -0.36 17.82
C TRP A 189 -17.30 -0.24 17.88
N GLU A 190 -17.94 -0.99 18.76
CA GLU A 190 -19.37 -1.24 18.73
C GLU A 190 -20.03 -0.93 20.07
N THR A 191 -21.23 -0.36 19.99
CA THR A 191 -22.16 -0.17 21.11
C THR A 191 -23.49 -0.85 20.80
N LYS A 192 -24.15 -1.33 21.85
CA LYS A 192 -25.47 -1.95 21.71
C LYS A 192 -26.51 -0.88 21.37
N ILE A 193 -27.48 -1.29 20.56
CA ILE A 193 -28.71 -0.55 20.27
C ILE A 193 -29.50 -0.33 21.57
#